data_AF-A0A0H5RVV0-F1
#
_entry.id   AF-A0A0H5RVV0-F1
#
_cell.length_a   1.000
_cell.length_b   1.000
_cell.length_c   1.000
_cell.angle_alpha   90.00
_cell.angle_beta   90.00
_cell.angle_gamma   90.00
#
_symmetry.space_group_name_H-M   'P 1'
#
loop_
_entity.id
_entity.type
_entity.pdbx_description
1 polymer ?
#
loop_
_entity_poly.entity_id
_entity_poly.type
_entity_poly.pdbx_seq_one_letter_code
_entity_poly.pdbx_strand_id
1 'polypeptide(L)'
;MWRPGWFRAGRDAGPMTTTTDRQAPNEGLRRPVVVAVTLLAGAALLAVSLGTEPGESSFYWLTLALAAVWSVGAVVSGPLFLGSAYRPVLLGSAVGLGLGLGFVLGGLVARLIPGIREYVSAVLEFANHGSLAVVVLITLINGLAEELFFRGALYTALGNRHPATISTVIYVAAVMASGNPMLGFAAILLGAVCAYERRMTGGVLAPMLTHFFWGLIMVLALPPIFGV
;
A
#
# COMPACT_ATOMS: atom_id res chain seq x y z
N MET A 1 23.93 -18.77 14.99
CA MET A 1 23.92 -18.36 13.57
C MET A 1 22.74 -17.42 13.36
N TRP A 2 22.98 -16.10 13.45
CA TRP A 2 21.94 -15.07 13.40
C TRP A 2 21.53 -14.86 11.93
N ARG A 3 20.37 -15.40 11.51
CA ARG A 3 19.79 -15.06 10.20
C ARG A 3 18.87 -13.85 10.41
N PRO A 4 19.10 -12.71 9.75
CA PRO A 4 18.16 -11.60 9.77
C PRO A 4 16.91 -12.04 8.99
N GLY A 5 15.96 -12.68 9.68
CA GLY A 5 14.78 -13.33 9.10
C GLY A 5 13.65 -12.35 8.82
N TRP A 6 13.93 -11.25 8.13
CA TRP A 6 12.96 -10.19 7.83
C TRP A 6 11.84 -10.67 6.89
N PHE A 7 12.18 -11.61 6.00
CA PHE A 7 11.24 -12.31 5.11
C PHE A 7 11.32 -13.82 5.34
N ARG A 8 10.20 -14.45 5.67
CA ARG A 8 10.10 -15.91 5.81
C ARG A 8 9.31 -16.50 4.64
N ALA A 9 9.87 -17.54 4.01
CA ALA A 9 9.16 -18.34 3.03
C ALA A 9 8.22 -19.31 3.75
N GLY A 10 7.06 -19.62 3.16
CA GLY A 10 6.01 -20.44 3.78
C GLY A 10 6.38 -21.89 4.13
N ARG A 11 7.61 -22.35 3.87
CA ARG A 11 8.08 -23.71 4.19
C ARG A 11 8.65 -23.88 5.61
N ASP A 12 8.84 -22.79 6.36
CA ASP A 12 9.46 -22.84 7.70
C ASP A 12 8.44 -22.96 8.85
N ALA A 13 7.14 -23.13 8.55
CA ALA A 13 6.10 -23.30 9.55
C ALA A 13 5.94 -24.79 9.93
N GLY A 14 6.71 -25.22 10.94
CA GLY A 14 6.52 -26.53 11.58
C GLY A 14 5.17 -26.64 12.32
N PRO A 15 4.76 -27.85 12.72
CA PRO A 15 3.46 -28.09 13.36
C PRO A 15 3.35 -27.32 14.68
N MET A 16 2.21 -26.66 14.86
CA MET A 16 1.91 -25.78 15.99
C MET A 16 1.67 -26.61 17.26
N THR A 17 2.73 -26.84 18.03
CA THR A 17 2.62 -27.36 19.40
C THR A 17 2.04 -26.29 20.31
N THR A 18 0.92 -26.60 20.93
CA THR A 18 0.26 -25.80 21.97
C THR A 18 1.10 -25.77 23.23
N THR A 19 1.96 -24.76 23.35
CA THR A 19 2.52 -24.34 24.63
C THR A 19 2.09 -22.91 24.87
N THR A 20 1.19 -22.74 25.85
CA THR A 20 0.92 -21.48 26.53
C THR A 20 2.21 -20.99 27.17
N ASP A 21 3.07 -20.36 26.38
CA ASP A 21 4.21 -19.63 26.89
C ASP A 21 3.83 -18.16 27.08
N ARG A 22 4.10 -17.69 28.27
CA ARG A 22 3.75 -16.38 28.79
C ARG A 22 4.65 -15.36 28.10
N GLN A 23 4.22 -14.88 26.93
CA GLN A 23 4.91 -13.80 26.21
C GLN A 23 5.23 -12.65 27.17
N ALA A 24 6.51 -12.30 27.27
CA ALA A 24 6.96 -11.18 28.09
C ALA A 24 6.16 -9.92 27.72
N PRO A 25 5.70 -9.11 28.69
CA PRO A 25 4.76 -8.00 28.46
C PRO A 25 5.24 -6.97 27.42
N ASN A 26 6.54 -6.94 27.12
CA ASN A 26 7.15 -6.04 26.15
C ASN A 26 7.15 -6.55 24.69
N GLU A 27 6.97 -7.84 24.44
CA GLU A 27 6.93 -8.38 23.06
C GLU A 27 5.55 -8.16 22.40
N GLY A 28 4.48 -8.19 23.19
CA GLY A 28 3.11 -7.99 22.70
C GLY A 28 2.78 -6.53 22.31
N LEU A 29 3.46 -5.54 22.89
CA LEU A 29 3.19 -4.11 22.66
C LEU A 29 4.09 -3.46 21.61
N ARG A 30 5.27 -4.02 21.32
CA ARG A 30 6.21 -3.43 20.34
C ARG A 30 5.60 -3.27 18.96
N ARG A 31 4.98 -4.33 18.40
CA ARG A 31 4.42 -4.28 17.05
C ARG A 31 3.27 -3.26 16.95
N PRO A 32 2.26 -3.26 17.85
CA PRO A 32 1.23 -2.22 17.86
C PRO A 32 1.77 -0.80 17.98
N VAL A 33 2.75 -0.55 18.86
CA VAL A 33 3.34 0.79 19.05
C VAL A 33 4.07 1.26 17.79
N VAL A 34 4.93 0.42 17.20
CA VAL A 34 5.63 0.75 15.96
C VAL A 34 4.64 1.02 14.83
N VAL A 35 3.62 0.17 14.67
CA VAL A 35 2.57 0.37 13.66
C VAL A 35 1.82 1.68 13.89
N ALA A 36 1.44 2.01 15.12
CA ALA A 36 0.73 3.26 15.41
C ALA A 36 1.59 4.49 15.10
N VAL A 37 2.85 4.50 15.52
CA VAL A 37 3.78 5.62 15.25
C VAL A 37 4.04 5.77 13.74
N THR A 38 4.31 4.67 13.05
CA THR A 38 4.51 4.69 11.59
C THR A 38 3.26 5.14 10.86
N LEU A 39 2.07 4.70 11.27
CA LEU A 39 0.79 5.13 10.68
C LEU A 39 0.62 6.64 10.77
N LEU A 40 0.85 7.23 11.94
CA LEU A 40 0.72 8.67 12.13
C LEU A 40 1.76 9.45 11.32
N ALA A 41 3.03 9.02 11.35
CA ALA A 41 4.10 9.65 10.59
C ALA A 41 3.87 9.57 9.07
N GLY A 42 3.47 8.40 8.58
CA GLY A 42 3.21 8.19 7.16
C GLY A 42 1.95 8.92 6.68
N ALA A 43 0.87 8.96 7.47
CA ALA A 43 -0.31 9.75 7.14
C ALA A 43 0.01 11.26 7.08
N ALA A 44 0.81 11.77 8.02
CA ALA A 44 1.26 13.16 8.00
C ALA A 44 2.15 13.45 6.78
N LEU A 45 3.11 12.58 6.46
CA LEU A 45 3.95 12.72 5.27
C LEU A 45 3.13 12.64 3.98
N LEU A 46 2.14 11.76 3.89
CA LEU A 46 1.26 11.68 2.74
C LEU A 46 0.48 12.99 2.55
N ALA A 47 -0.12 13.50 3.63
CA ALA A 47 -0.83 14.78 3.62
C ALA A 47 0.07 15.94 3.15
N VAL A 48 1.29 16.02 3.69
CA VAL A 48 2.26 17.05 3.31
C VAL A 48 2.71 16.86 1.85
N SER A 49 2.99 15.63 1.43
CA SER A 49 3.48 15.34 0.08
C SER A 49 2.47 15.65 -1.02
N LEU A 50 1.18 15.40 -0.79
CA LEU A 50 0.12 15.71 -1.77
C LEU A 50 -0.46 17.12 -1.61
N GLY A 51 -0.02 17.85 -0.59
CA GLY A 51 -0.32 19.28 -0.41
C GLY A 51 0.68 20.21 -1.10
N THR A 52 1.80 19.70 -1.63
CA THR A 52 2.76 20.50 -2.41
C THR A 52 2.19 20.87 -3.78
N GLU A 53 2.65 21.94 -4.40
CA GLU A 53 2.26 22.23 -5.79
C GLU A 53 2.89 21.22 -6.77
N PRO A 54 2.13 20.73 -7.78
CA PRO A 54 2.69 19.88 -8.83
C PRO A 54 3.91 20.54 -9.49
N GLY A 55 5.03 19.81 -9.54
CA GLY A 55 6.30 20.28 -10.11
C GLY A 55 7.33 20.81 -9.11
N GLU A 56 6.95 20.99 -7.85
CA GLU A 56 7.93 21.21 -6.79
C GLU A 56 8.85 19.99 -6.60
N SER A 57 10.15 20.23 -6.46
CA SER A 57 11.13 19.15 -6.22
C SER A 57 11.00 18.52 -4.82
N SER A 58 10.35 19.23 -3.88
CA SER A 58 10.03 18.76 -2.53
C SER A 58 9.18 17.48 -2.57
N PHE A 59 8.26 17.35 -3.54
CA PHE A 59 7.39 16.20 -3.75
C PHE A 59 8.18 14.89 -3.83
N TYR A 60 9.27 14.84 -4.60
CA TYR A 60 10.06 13.63 -4.79
C TYR A 60 10.68 13.15 -3.48
N TRP A 61 11.24 14.07 -2.70
CA TRP A 61 11.88 13.73 -1.43
C TRP A 61 10.87 13.34 -0.35
N LEU A 62 9.72 14.03 -0.30
CA LEU A 62 8.64 13.71 0.63
C LEU A 62 8.03 12.34 0.36
N THR A 63 7.79 12.00 -0.91
CA THR A 63 7.24 10.70 -1.31
C THR A 63 8.25 9.56 -1.17
N LEU A 64 9.54 9.81 -1.36
CA LEU A 64 10.60 8.84 -1.01
C LEU A 64 10.72 8.64 0.50
N ALA A 65 10.64 9.72 1.28
CA ALA A 65 10.62 9.65 2.74
C ALA A 65 9.39 8.89 3.26
N LEU A 66 8.22 9.09 2.63
CA LEU A 66 7.01 8.34 2.91
C LEU A 66 7.21 6.84 2.70
N ALA A 67 7.74 6.43 1.54
CA ALA A 67 8.07 5.03 1.27
C ALA A 67 9.07 4.44 2.28
N ALA A 68 10.06 5.25 2.69
CA ALA A 68 11.02 4.84 3.72
C ALA A 68 10.33 4.64 5.08
N VAL A 69 9.43 5.54 5.50
CA VAL A 69 8.66 5.40 6.74
C VAL A 69 7.83 4.13 6.75
N TRP A 70 7.11 3.85 5.67
CA TRP A 70 6.32 2.61 5.55
C TRP A 70 7.20 1.37 5.62
N SER A 71 8.28 1.33 4.83
CA SER A 71 9.17 0.18 4.74
C SER A 71 9.91 -0.09 6.06
N VAL A 72 10.50 0.96 6.66
CA VAL A 72 11.22 0.85 7.93
C VAL A 72 10.27 0.47 9.05
N GLY A 73 9.10 1.12 9.13
CA GLY A 73 8.09 0.77 10.12
C GLY A 73 7.65 -0.69 9.99
N ALA A 74 7.47 -1.18 8.76
CA ALA A 74 7.12 -2.58 8.54
C ALA A 74 8.18 -3.55 9.03
N VAL A 75 9.44 -3.31 8.66
CA VAL A 75 10.60 -4.13 9.05
C VAL A 75 10.84 -4.09 10.56
N VAL A 76 10.82 -2.91 11.17
CA VAL A 76 11.03 -2.72 12.61
C VAL A 76 9.89 -3.31 13.44
N SER A 77 8.67 -3.39 12.89
CA SER A 77 7.51 -3.98 13.58
C SER A 77 7.63 -5.49 13.82
N GLY A 78 8.40 -6.22 13.01
CA GLY A 78 8.61 -7.66 13.11
C GLY A 78 8.63 -8.38 11.75
N PRO A 79 8.64 -9.72 11.74
CA PRO A 79 8.77 -10.50 10.51
C PRO A 79 7.57 -10.27 9.58
N LEU A 80 7.87 -10.30 8.28
CA LEU A 80 6.92 -10.24 7.18
C LEU A 80 6.93 -11.57 6.41
N PHE A 81 5.77 -11.96 5.91
CA PHE A 81 5.60 -13.20 5.15
C PHE A 81 5.29 -12.83 3.71
N LEU A 82 5.99 -13.46 2.77
CA LEU A 82 5.72 -13.27 1.33
C LEU A 82 4.47 -14.02 0.89
N GLY A 83 4.14 -15.12 1.57
CA GLY A 83 3.03 -15.99 1.20
C GLY A 83 3.44 -16.98 0.11
N SER A 84 2.75 -18.11 0.05
CA SER A 84 3.05 -19.20 -0.89
C SER A 84 1.80 -19.89 -1.44
N ALA A 85 0.64 -19.67 -0.81
CA ALA A 85 -0.62 -20.24 -1.27
C ALA A 85 -1.14 -19.51 -2.52
N TYR A 86 -1.93 -20.21 -3.34
CA TYR A 86 -2.63 -19.66 -4.51
C TYR A 86 -1.74 -18.98 -5.57
N ARG A 87 -0.49 -19.42 -5.73
CA ARG A 87 0.45 -18.91 -6.75
C ARG A 87 0.53 -17.36 -6.71
N PRO A 88 1.06 -16.78 -5.62
CA PRO A 88 0.92 -15.35 -5.32
C PRO A 88 1.42 -14.42 -6.42
N VAL A 89 2.43 -14.84 -7.19
CA VAL A 89 2.96 -14.07 -8.33
C VAL A 89 1.94 -13.95 -9.46
N LEU A 90 1.29 -15.06 -9.82
CA LEU A 90 0.30 -15.07 -10.89
C LEU A 90 -0.98 -14.36 -10.45
N LEU A 91 -1.44 -14.63 -9.22
CA LEU A 91 -2.62 -14.01 -8.65
C LEU A 91 -2.49 -12.49 -8.60
N GLY A 92 -1.46 -11.98 -7.91
CA GLY A 92 -1.28 -10.54 -7.74
C GLY A 92 -1.06 -9.80 -9.05
N SER A 93 -0.26 -10.38 -9.96
CA SER A 93 -0.06 -9.77 -11.29
C SER A 93 -1.37 -9.70 -12.09
N ALA A 94 -2.14 -10.78 -12.15
CA ALA A 94 -3.39 -10.83 -12.90
C ALA A 94 -4.45 -9.90 -12.29
N VAL A 95 -4.57 -9.87 -10.96
CA VAL A 95 -5.51 -9.00 -10.24
C VAL A 95 -5.11 -7.54 -10.39
N GLY A 96 -3.83 -7.19 -10.28
CA GLY A 96 -3.33 -5.83 -10.51
C GLY A 96 -3.63 -5.31 -11.90
N LEU A 97 -3.37 -6.12 -12.94
CA LEU A 97 -3.71 -5.78 -14.32
C LEU A 97 -5.22 -5.60 -14.52
N GLY A 98 -6.03 -6.53 -13.98
CA GLY A 98 -7.49 -6.47 -14.08
C GLY A 98 -8.09 -5.26 -13.35
N LEU A 99 -7.63 -4.99 -12.13
CA LEU A 99 -8.04 -3.83 -11.34
C LEU A 99 -7.62 -2.53 -12.03
N GLY A 100 -6.40 -2.47 -12.55
CA GLY A 100 -5.91 -1.32 -13.31
C GLY A 100 -6.76 -1.04 -14.55
N LEU A 101 -7.11 -2.09 -15.32
CA LEU A 101 -8.02 -1.96 -16.46
C LEU A 101 -9.41 -1.47 -16.02
N GLY A 102 -9.95 -1.99 -14.92
CA GLY A 102 -11.21 -1.52 -14.36
C GLY A 102 -11.18 -0.03 -14.01
N PHE A 103 -10.08 0.46 -13.44
CA PHE A 103 -9.88 1.89 -13.15
C PHE A 103 -9.70 2.73 -14.41
N VAL A 104 -9.05 2.21 -15.45
CA VAL A 104 -8.97 2.91 -16.76
C VAL A 104 -10.36 3.08 -17.36
N LEU A 105 -11.18 2.02 -17.38
CA LEU A 105 -12.57 2.08 -17.85
C LEU A 105 -13.42 3.03 -16.99
N GLY A 106 -13.25 2.97 -15.66
CA GLY A 106 -13.88 3.92 -14.73
C GLY A 106 -13.43 5.36 -14.99
N GLY A 107 -12.15 5.58 -15.29
CA GLY A 107 -11.57 6.88 -15.62
C GLY A 107 -12.17 7.50 -16.88
N LEU A 108 -12.47 6.69 -17.90
CA LEU A 108 -13.16 7.15 -19.12
C LEU A 108 -14.56 7.71 -18.84
N VAL A 109 -15.23 7.22 -17.80
CA VAL A 109 -16.53 7.73 -17.33
C VAL A 109 -16.33 8.90 -16.37
N ALA A 110 -15.43 8.77 -15.40
CA ALA A 110 -15.15 9.76 -14.36
C ALA A 110 -14.73 11.11 -14.94
N ARG A 111 -13.97 11.13 -16.05
CA ARG A 111 -13.59 12.37 -16.74
C ARG A 111 -14.77 13.16 -17.32
N LEU A 112 -15.94 12.56 -17.44
CA LEU A 112 -17.16 13.20 -17.94
C LEU A 112 -18.00 13.85 -16.82
N ILE A 113 -17.64 13.63 -15.56
CA ILE A 113 -18.42 14.07 -14.40
C ILE A 113 -17.70 15.26 -13.74
N PRO A 114 -18.28 16.49 -13.78
CA PRO A 114 -17.75 17.64 -13.06
C PRO A 114 -17.70 17.37 -11.55
N GLY A 115 -16.69 17.92 -10.88
CA GLY A 115 -16.30 17.62 -9.51
C GLY A 115 -15.39 16.39 -9.41
N ILE A 116 -15.74 15.27 -10.04
CA ILE A 116 -14.90 14.05 -10.01
C ILE A 116 -13.65 14.23 -10.85
N ARG A 117 -13.79 14.78 -12.06
CA ARG A 117 -12.67 14.98 -12.97
C ARG A 117 -11.56 15.78 -12.31
N GLU A 118 -11.89 16.86 -11.62
CA GLU A 118 -10.97 17.79 -10.99
C GLU A 118 -10.18 17.11 -9.87
N TYR A 119 -10.85 16.29 -9.03
CA TYR A 119 -10.14 15.51 -8.01
C TYR A 119 -9.18 14.48 -8.61
N VAL A 120 -9.55 13.85 -9.73
CA VAL A 120 -8.64 12.90 -10.39
C VAL A 120 -7.47 13.64 -11.04
N SER A 121 -7.75 14.70 -11.82
CA SER A 121 -6.73 15.51 -12.48
C SER A 121 -5.73 16.10 -11.49
N ALA A 122 -6.16 16.60 -10.33
CA ALA A 122 -5.29 17.16 -9.30
C ALA A 122 -4.17 16.20 -8.84
N VAL A 123 -4.44 14.89 -8.82
CA VAL A 123 -3.42 13.88 -8.49
C VAL A 123 -2.55 13.57 -9.70
N LEU A 124 -3.17 13.44 -10.88
CA LEU A 124 -2.47 13.06 -12.11
C LEU A 124 -1.48 14.14 -12.57
N GLU A 125 -1.71 15.41 -12.23
CA GLU A 125 -0.80 16.51 -12.53
C GLU A 125 0.60 16.31 -11.94
N PHE A 126 0.75 15.59 -10.82
CA PHE A 126 2.07 15.23 -10.29
C PHE A 126 2.88 14.33 -11.24
N ALA A 127 2.22 13.58 -12.12
CA ALA A 127 2.87 12.75 -13.12
C ALA A 127 3.27 13.52 -14.39
N ASN A 128 2.67 14.69 -14.62
CA ASN A 128 2.97 15.51 -15.79
C ASN A 128 4.07 16.56 -15.53
N HIS A 129 4.35 16.87 -14.27
CA HIS A 129 5.40 17.80 -13.93
C HIS A 129 6.72 17.07 -13.62
N GLY A 130 7.75 17.32 -14.43
CA GLY A 130 9.09 16.77 -14.24
C GLY A 130 9.32 15.45 -14.98
N SER A 131 10.18 14.59 -14.42
CA SER A 131 10.56 13.34 -15.09
C SER A 131 9.53 12.26 -14.83
N LEU A 132 8.75 11.90 -15.86
CA LEU A 132 7.79 10.78 -15.79
C LEU A 132 8.45 9.50 -15.28
N ALA A 133 9.69 9.21 -15.72
CA ALA A 133 10.43 8.03 -15.26
C ALA A 133 10.68 8.05 -13.74
N VAL A 134 10.97 9.23 -13.16
CA VAL A 134 11.16 9.39 -11.71
C VAL A 134 9.83 9.23 -10.99
N VAL A 135 8.75 9.83 -11.48
CA VAL A 135 7.42 9.70 -10.87
C VAL A 135 6.97 8.24 -10.89
N VAL A 136 7.09 7.56 -12.03
CA VAL A 136 6.79 6.12 -12.15
C VAL A 136 7.57 5.32 -11.11
N LEU A 137 8.89 5.54 -11.00
CA LEU A 137 9.71 4.82 -10.03
C LEU A 137 9.23 5.05 -8.59
N ILE A 138 8.94 6.31 -8.23
CA ILE A 138 8.43 6.70 -6.91
C ILE A 138 7.06 6.07 -6.62
N THR A 139 6.15 6.08 -7.59
CA THR A 139 4.82 5.45 -7.48
C THR A 139 4.96 3.96 -7.20
N LEU A 140 5.83 3.27 -7.94
CA LEU A 140 6.05 1.82 -7.75
C LEU A 140 6.67 1.54 -6.39
N ILE A 141 7.68 2.30 -5.98
CA ILE A 141 8.32 2.15 -4.66
C ILE A 141 7.29 2.38 -3.54
N ASN A 142 6.45 3.41 -3.64
CA ASN A 142 5.41 3.68 -2.65
C ASN A 142 4.37 2.56 -2.59
N GLY A 143 3.88 2.08 -3.73
CA GLY A 143 2.92 0.98 -3.76
C GLY A 143 3.46 -0.29 -3.08
N LEU A 144 4.73 -0.62 -3.31
CA LEU A 144 5.39 -1.74 -2.62
C LEU A 144 5.52 -1.48 -1.11
N ALA A 145 5.94 -0.27 -0.72
CA ALA A 145 6.13 0.11 0.67
C ALA A 145 4.82 0.12 1.47
N GLU A 146 3.74 0.60 0.87
CA GLU A 146 2.40 0.58 1.45
C GLU A 146 1.97 -0.86 1.74
N GLU A 147 2.16 -1.81 0.82
CA GLU A 147 1.76 -3.20 1.07
C GLU A 147 2.62 -3.90 2.12
N LEU A 148 3.91 -3.56 2.22
CA LEU A 148 4.76 -3.99 3.34
C LEU A 148 4.19 -3.53 4.68
N PHE A 149 3.70 -2.30 4.76
CA PHE A 149 3.15 -1.73 5.98
C PHE A 149 1.71 -2.18 6.25
N PHE A 150 0.76 -1.87 5.37
CA PHE A 150 -0.66 -2.10 5.60
C PHE A 150 -1.02 -3.59 5.60
N ARG A 151 -0.52 -4.38 4.63
CA ARG A 151 -0.82 -5.84 4.51
C ARG A 151 0.22 -6.71 5.22
N GLY A 152 1.38 -6.16 5.54
CA GLY A 152 2.39 -6.82 6.36
C GLY A 152 2.30 -6.43 7.83
N ALA A 153 2.82 -5.26 8.18
CA ALA A 153 2.96 -4.75 9.54
C ALA A 153 1.62 -4.69 10.30
N LEU A 154 0.71 -3.85 9.80
CA LEU A 154 -0.59 -3.54 10.39
C LEU A 154 -1.52 -4.76 10.38
N TYR A 155 -1.71 -5.41 9.24
CA TYR A 155 -2.57 -6.59 9.13
C TYR A 155 -2.21 -7.68 10.15
N THR A 156 -0.92 -7.94 10.33
CA THR A 156 -0.45 -8.94 11.31
C THR A 156 -0.61 -8.45 12.75
N ALA A 157 -0.45 -7.14 13.01
CA ALA A 157 -0.68 -6.56 14.34
C ALA A 157 -2.13 -6.68 14.81
N LEU A 158 -3.08 -6.71 13.86
CA LEU A 158 -4.51 -6.89 14.14
C LEU A 158 -4.88 -8.33 14.54
N GLY A 159 -4.02 -9.32 14.22
CA GLY A 159 -4.28 -10.73 14.51
C GLY A 159 -5.63 -11.20 13.98
N ASN A 160 -6.47 -11.76 14.86
CA ASN A 160 -7.79 -12.29 14.49
C ASN A 160 -8.93 -11.25 14.52
N ARG A 161 -8.63 -9.97 14.79
CA ARG A 161 -9.65 -8.91 14.91
C ARG A 161 -10.03 -8.35 13.54
N HIS A 162 -10.71 -9.14 12.70
CA HIS A 162 -11.14 -8.73 11.36
C HIS A 162 -10.05 -8.00 10.55
N PRO A 163 -8.84 -8.60 10.41
CA PRO A 163 -7.66 -7.87 9.95
C PRO A 163 -7.84 -7.31 8.53
N ALA A 164 -8.59 -8.00 7.66
CA ALA A 164 -8.91 -7.49 6.32
C ALA A 164 -9.68 -6.17 6.39
N THR A 165 -10.84 -6.16 7.03
CA THR A 165 -11.69 -4.96 7.15
C THR A 165 -10.99 -3.82 7.86
N ILE A 166 -10.38 -4.07 9.03
CA ILE A 166 -9.76 -2.99 9.81
C ILE A 166 -8.53 -2.42 9.08
N SER A 167 -7.69 -3.26 8.47
CA SER A 167 -6.55 -2.75 7.69
C SER A 167 -7.00 -1.90 6.49
N THR A 168 -8.08 -2.30 5.80
CA THR A 168 -8.67 -1.48 4.72
C THR A 168 -9.22 -0.15 5.23
N VAL A 169 -9.96 -0.14 6.34
CA VAL A 169 -10.50 1.12 6.91
C VAL A 169 -9.38 2.07 7.32
N ILE A 170 -8.33 1.55 7.97
CA ILE A 170 -7.15 2.35 8.34
C ILE A 170 -6.41 2.84 7.11
N TYR A 171 -6.28 2.01 6.07
CA TYR A 171 -5.66 2.40 4.81
C TYR A 171 -6.42 3.56 4.15
N VAL A 172 -7.74 3.44 4.04
CA VAL A 172 -8.60 4.52 3.52
C VAL A 172 -8.44 5.79 4.35
N ALA A 173 -8.46 5.69 5.68
CA ALA A 173 -8.29 6.86 6.56
C ALA A 173 -6.91 7.53 6.38
N ALA A 174 -5.84 6.73 6.25
CA ALA A 174 -4.50 7.25 5.99
C ALA A 174 -4.42 7.95 4.63
N VAL A 175 -4.97 7.33 3.57
CA VAL A 175 -4.99 7.91 2.22
C VAL A 175 -5.84 9.19 2.17
N MET A 176 -6.97 9.22 2.88
CA MET A 176 -7.82 10.40 2.99
C MET A 176 -7.13 11.59 3.66
N ALA A 177 -6.02 11.39 4.38
CA ALA A 177 -5.20 12.49 4.90
C ALA A 177 -4.62 13.38 3.78
N SER A 178 -4.54 12.87 2.54
CA SER A 178 -4.21 13.66 1.34
C SER A 178 -5.23 14.75 1.01
N GLY A 179 -6.44 14.70 1.58
CA GLY A 179 -7.53 15.62 1.25
C GLY A 179 -8.25 15.31 -0.06
N ASN A 180 -7.87 14.23 -0.77
CA ASN A 180 -8.49 13.88 -2.04
C ASN A 180 -9.51 12.72 -1.89
N PRO A 181 -10.82 12.97 -2.06
CA PRO A 181 -11.85 11.93 -1.91
C PRO A 181 -11.75 10.83 -2.97
N MET A 182 -11.23 11.11 -4.17
CA MET A 182 -11.04 10.10 -5.20
C MET A 182 -9.88 9.15 -4.89
N LEU A 183 -8.85 9.62 -4.19
CA LEU A 183 -7.84 8.73 -3.61
C LEU A 183 -8.42 7.83 -2.53
N GLY A 184 -9.33 8.36 -1.69
CA GLY A 184 -10.09 7.54 -0.74
C GLY A 184 -10.93 6.46 -1.42
N PHE A 185 -11.64 6.80 -2.49
CA PHE A 185 -12.38 5.84 -3.30
C PHE A 185 -11.47 4.75 -3.89
N ALA A 186 -10.33 5.14 -4.46
CA ALA A 186 -9.33 4.21 -4.96
C ALA A 186 -8.82 3.28 -3.85
N ALA A 187 -8.54 3.87 -2.67
CA ALA A 187 -8.07 3.16 -1.49
C ALA A 187 -9.09 2.17 -0.93
N ILE A 188 -10.40 2.36 -1.12
CA ILE A 188 -11.40 1.36 -0.74
C ILE A 188 -11.24 0.10 -1.60
N LEU A 189 -11.17 0.27 -2.92
CA LEU A 189 -11.15 -0.85 -3.87
C LEU A 189 -9.82 -1.61 -3.80
N LEU A 190 -8.69 -0.89 -3.97
CA LEU A 190 -7.35 -1.48 -3.84
C LEU A 190 -7.13 -2.01 -2.42
N GLY A 191 -7.59 -1.24 -1.44
CA GLY A 191 -7.87 -1.58 -0.05
C GLY A 191 -8.29 -3.03 0.18
N ALA A 192 -9.52 -3.28 -0.24
CA ALA A 192 -10.21 -4.53 -0.05
C ALA A 192 -9.55 -5.68 -0.82
N VAL A 193 -9.15 -5.44 -2.07
CA VAL A 193 -8.49 -6.44 -2.93
C VAL A 193 -7.19 -6.93 -2.30
N CYS A 194 -6.25 -6.03 -1.98
CA CYS A 194 -4.98 -6.39 -1.36
C CYS A 194 -5.17 -7.05 0.02
N ALA A 195 -6.15 -6.60 0.82
CA ALA A 195 -6.45 -7.22 2.10
C ALA A 195 -6.98 -8.66 1.98
N TYR A 196 -7.76 -8.94 0.93
CA TYR A 196 -8.26 -10.27 0.64
C TYR A 196 -7.16 -11.18 0.05
N GLU A 197 -6.34 -10.67 -0.86
CA GLU A 197 -5.18 -11.39 -1.38
C GLU A 197 -4.19 -11.77 -0.28
N ARG A 198 -3.94 -10.85 0.67
CA ARG A 198 -3.12 -11.13 1.85
C ARG A 198 -3.69 -12.29 2.67
N ARG A 199 -5.02 -12.34 2.81
CA ARG A 199 -5.72 -13.42 3.53
C ARG A 199 -5.58 -14.76 2.80
N MET A 200 -5.75 -14.77 1.49
CA MET A 200 -5.68 -15.98 0.67
C MET A 200 -4.26 -16.55 0.59
N THR A 201 -3.29 -15.71 0.28
CA THR A 201 -1.91 -16.14 -0.05
C THR A 201 -1.03 -16.36 1.17
N GLY A 202 -1.43 -15.81 2.32
CA GLY A 202 -0.66 -15.88 3.55
C GLY A 202 0.51 -14.88 3.60
N GLY A 203 0.61 -13.94 2.66
CA GLY A 203 1.65 -12.92 2.71
C GLY A 203 1.46 -11.73 1.76
N VAL A 204 2.46 -10.85 1.72
CA VAL A 204 2.40 -9.54 1.05
C VAL A 204 2.75 -9.57 -0.43
N LEU A 205 3.26 -10.68 -0.97
CA LEU A 205 3.75 -10.72 -2.36
C LEU A 205 2.65 -10.49 -3.39
N ALA A 206 1.48 -11.13 -3.23
CA ALA A 206 0.35 -10.89 -4.14
C ALA A 206 -0.15 -9.43 -4.05
N PRO A 207 -0.46 -8.89 -2.86
CA PRO A 207 -0.80 -7.46 -2.70
C PRO A 207 0.23 -6.51 -3.31
N MET A 208 1.53 -6.75 -3.09
CA MET A 208 2.62 -5.92 -3.64
C MET A 208 2.58 -5.91 -5.17
N LEU A 209 2.36 -7.07 -5.81
CA LEU A 209 2.27 -7.14 -7.27
C LEU A 209 0.97 -6.51 -7.78
N THR A 210 -0.15 -6.71 -7.09
CA THR A 210 -1.42 -6.04 -7.41
C THR A 210 -1.24 -4.52 -7.41
N HIS A 211 -0.67 -3.97 -6.34
CA HIS A 211 -0.42 -2.54 -6.20
C HIS A 211 0.59 -2.06 -7.24
N PHE A 212 1.67 -2.82 -7.49
CA PHE A 212 2.68 -2.48 -8.50
C PHE A 212 2.06 -2.32 -9.90
N PHE A 213 1.34 -3.33 -10.39
CA PHE A 213 0.77 -3.28 -11.74
C PHE A 213 -0.39 -2.30 -11.84
N TRP A 214 -1.24 -2.21 -10.81
CA TRP A 214 -2.29 -1.20 -10.75
C TRP A 214 -1.69 0.21 -10.80
N GLY A 215 -0.71 0.51 -9.95
CA GLY A 215 -0.05 1.81 -9.87
C GLY A 215 0.67 2.18 -11.17
N LEU A 216 1.34 1.22 -11.81
CA LEU A 216 1.95 1.40 -13.13
C LEU A 216 0.92 1.81 -14.19
N ILE A 217 -0.24 1.15 -14.21
CA ILE A 217 -1.33 1.50 -15.13
C ILE A 217 -1.87 2.88 -14.79
N MET A 218 -2.09 3.20 -13.51
CA MET A 218 -2.64 4.50 -13.11
C MET A 218 -1.73 5.65 -13.56
N VAL A 219 -0.43 5.57 -13.29
CA VAL A 219 0.51 6.65 -13.63
C VAL A 219 0.76 6.79 -15.13
N LEU A 220 0.66 5.71 -15.92
CA LEU A 220 0.93 5.75 -17.36
C LEU A 220 -0.33 6.00 -18.21
N ALA A 221 -1.48 5.46 -17.81
CA ALA A 221 -2.68 5.47 -18.64
C ALA A 221 -3.65 6.60 -18.29
N LEU A 222 -3.79 6.97 -17.01
CA LEU A 222 -4.80 7.96 -16.63
C LEU A 222 -4.45 9.40 -17.05
N PRO A 223 -3.20 9.92 -16.91
CA PRO A 223 -2.90 11.29 -17.33
C PRO A 223 -3.36 11.62 -18.76
N PRO A 224 -2.99 10.84 -19.81
CA PRO A 224 -3.44 11.13 -21.17
C PRO A 224 -4.95 10.98 -21.36
N ILE A 225 -5.64 10.12 -20.59
CA ILE A 225 -7.10 9.98 -20.64
C ILE A 225 -7.82 11.23 -20.13
N PHE A 226 -7.24 11.88 -19.12
CA PHE A 226 -7.77 13.09 -18.48
C PHE A 226 -7.28 14.38 -19.18
N GLY A 227 -6.33 14.24 -20.10
CA GLY A 227 -5.74 15.35 -20.86
C GLY A 227 -4.78 16.19 -20.01
N VAL A 228 -4.15 15.55 -19.02
CA VAL A 228 -3.13 16.14 -18.16
C VAL A 228 -1.81 15.42 -18.33
#